data_AF-A0AA38ZM48-F1
#
_entry.id   AF-A0AA38ZM48-F1
#
_cell.length_a   1.000
_cell.length_b   1.000
_cell.length_c   1.000
_cell.angle_alpha   90.00
_cell.angle_beta   90.00
_cell.angle_gamma   90.00
#
_symmetry.space_group_name_H-M   'P 1'
#
loop_
_entity.id
_entity.type
_entity.pdbx_description
1 polymer ?
#
loop_
_entity_poly.entity_id
_entity_poly.type
_entity_poly.pdbx_seq_one_letter_code
_entity_poly.pdbx_strand_id
1 'polypeptide(L)'
;MALEAVGGVVLDKVIGELIKPIVDGGKKQAAFGDILQRVKSIIKLIGPTVRQIKKLSGELDRPKEESEKLIQLFDEGERLIQKCSKLNWWMPNRWKYANKLTSFYESLLLFFQFHMPLQQFMTNMEILAHLQSQFRSGTGGVSGQMGYLGSGSSRVSGEIGYLDPCNAPDPPDFMVGLDVPLKEVKKRLFKVDASVIVVSAPGGCGKTTLVQKLCQDPDVKEKFKDNVFYVTVSKVHNLKLIVRKLFEHNGFRVPEFQTDEDAINQLEQLLKNQARKAPILLVLDDVWKEPEFPLQKFAFKIPEYKILVTSRYEFPSFGSTYKLKLLNDEDAMKLFRHSALLTDGDFMPDEDLVNEIVKRCGGFPLALQVIGGSLCGQPVEIWKSRLMELSKGQSIFNSSKSLLDCLQLSLTSLDGEQKECFMDLGSFPEDQKIPVTALIDMWAELYKLDKNGVQAISNLHKLSLQNLLKLVVTRKDATEVDGYYDEAFVLQHDLLRDLAMHQSSQEPMEQRERLILDLSGNKLPEWWTEEKQLCFNARLLSISTGLLSLRLQPTNLLLFFVLPIPSHLIGYFCRPNVLLKLVQHASA
;
A
#
# COMPACT_ATOMS: atom_id res chain seq x y z
N MET A 1 -57.00 -3.84 12.99
CA MET A 1 -56.49 -3.21 14.23
C MET A 1 -56.19 -4.22 15.36
N ALA A 2 -55.57 -5.37 15.09
CA ALA A 2 -55.15 -6.30 16.16
C ALA A 2 -53.76 -6.95 15.92
N LEU A 3 -52.96 -6.41 14.99
CA LEU A 3 -51.62 -6.94 14.66
C LEU A 3 -50.47 -5.92 14.84
N GLU A 4 -50.73 -4.81 15.52
CA GLU A 4 -49.75 -3.73 15.74
C GLU A 4 -48.98 -3.82 17.06
N ALA A 5 -49.41 -4.66 18.01
CA ALA A 5 -48.79 -4.73 19.33
C ALA A 5 -47.88 -5.97 19.57
N VAL A 6 -47.83 -6.93 18.64
CA VAL A 6 -47.28 -8.27 18.94
C VAL A 6 -45.75 -8.32 18.90
N GLY A 7 -45.09 -7.66 17.93
CA GLY A 7 -43.63 -7.72 17.82
C GLY A 7 -42.87 -7.03 18.96
N GLY A 8 -43.46 -5.95 19.52
CA GLY A 8 -42.84 -5.14 20.55
C GLY A 8 -42.87 -5.75 21.97
N VAL A 9 -43.86 -6.60 22.25
CA VAL A 9 -43.97 -7.33 23.53
C VAL A 9 -43.10 -8.59 23.51
N VAL A 10 -42.92 -9.20 22.33
CA VAL A 10 -42.11 -10.41 22.16
C VAL A 10 -40.64 -10.14 22.44
N LEU A 11 -40.05 -9.07 21.93
CA LEU A 11 -38.60 -8.85 22.07
C LEU A 11 -38.16 -8.48 23.50
N ASP A 12 -38.93 -7.65 24.22
CA ASP A 12 -38.66 -7.34 25.64
C ASP A 12 -38.90 -8.57 26.54
N LYS A 13 -39.88 -9.42 26.19
CA LYS A 13 -40.14 -10.69 26.86
C LYS A 13 -39.01 -11.70 26.58
N VAL A 14 -38.56 -11.84 25.34
CA VAL A 14 -37.49 -12.75 24.92
C VAL A 14 -36.15 -12.32 25.52
N ILE A 15 -35.80 -11.03 25.52
CA ILE A 15 -34.60 -10.51 26.22
C ILE A 15 -34.70 -10.75 27.73
N GLY A 16 -35.87 -10.54 28.34
CA GLY A 16 -36.12 -10.82 29.75
C GLY A 16 -36.02 -12.31 30.10
N GLU A 17 -36.56 -13.19 29.25
CA GLU A 17 -36.51 -14.66 29.41
C GLU A 17 -35.12 -15.24 29.10
N LEU A 18 -34.32 -14.60 28.24
CA LEU A 18 -32.91 -14.95 28.02
C LEU A 18 -32.03 -14.61 29.24
N ILE A 19 -32.32 -13.51 29.94
CA ILE A 19 -31.51 -13.05 31.09
C ILE A 19 -31.86 -13.81 32.38
N LYS A 20 -33.12 -14.22 32.58
CA LYS A 20 -33.62 -14.87 33.81
C LYS A 20 -32.82 -16.12 34.24
N PRO A 21 -32.59 -17.13 33.37
CA PRO A 21 -31.83 -18.33 33.70
C PRO A 21 -30.34 -18.10 33.96
N ILE A 22 -29.80 -16.96 33.50
CA ILE A 22 -28.39 -16.55 33.66
C ILE A 22 -28.18 -15.80 34.99
N VAL A 23 -29.26 -15.23 35.57
CA VAL A 23 -29.23 -14.54 36.87
C VAL A 23 -29.54 -15.50 38.03
N ASP A 24 -30.45 -16.47 37.85
CA ASP A 24 -30.87 -17.42 38.91
C ASP A 24 -29.97 -18.67 39.05
N GLY A 25 -28.81 -18.73 38.37
CA GLY A 25 -27.96 -19.91 38.28
C GLY A 25 -27.05 -20.17 39.49
N GLY A 26 -27.50 -20.99 40.45
CA GLY A 26 -26.64 -21.65 41.45
C GLY A 26 -25.67 -22.69 40.86
N LYS A 27 -24.88 -23.36 41.72
CA LYS A 27 -23.72 -24.29 41.45
C LYS A 27 -23.79 -25.30 40.26
N LYS A 28 -24.90 -25.42 39.51
CA LYS A 28 -25.08 -26.33 38.36
C LYS A 28 -24.46 -25.83 37.02
N GLN A 29 -24.17 -24.53 36.85
CA GLN A 29 -23.78 -23.93 35.55
C GLN A 29 -22.29 -23.63 35.33
N ALA A 30 -21.38 -23.98 36.25
CA ALA A 30 -19.97 -23.55 36.21
C ALA A 30 -19.23 -23.76 34.86
N ALA A 31 -19.56 -24.80 34.07
CA ALA A 31 -18.90 -25.07 32.79
C ALA A 31 -19.42 -24.27 31.58
N PHE A 32 -20.51 -23.50 31.72
CA PHE A 32 -21.05 -22.62 30.67
C PHE A 32 -20.96 -21.13 31.06
N GLY A 33 -20.39 -20.83 32.22
CA GLY A 33 -20.41 -19.51 32.83
C GLY A 33 -19.86 -18.44 31.89
N ASP A 34 -18.67 -18.66 31.33
CA ASP A 34 -17.97 -17.66 30.51
C ASP A 34 -18.75 -17.28 29.24
N ILE A 35 -19.31 -18.28 28.54
CA ILE A 35 -20.03 -18.02 27.29
C ILE A 35 -21.39 -17.38 27.52
N LEU A 36 -22.08 -17.77 28.60
CA LEU A 36 -23.34 -17.15 29.00
C LEU A 36 -23.13 -15.72 29.50
N GLN A 37 -22.00 -15.41 30.15
CA GLN A 37 -21.65 -14.03 30.49
C GLN A 37 -21.35 -13.19 29.23
N ARG A 38 -20.65 -13.75 28.23
CA ARG A 38 -20.41 -13.06 26.94
C ARG A 38 -21.71 -12.74 26.21
N VAL A 39 -22.61 -13.72 26.09
CA VAL A 39 -23.95 -13.51 25.51
C VAL A 39 -24.72 -12.44 26.30
N LYS A 40 -24.69 -12.47 27.63
CA LYS A 40 -25.33 -11.47 28.49
C LYS A 40 -24.76 -10.06 28.27
N SER A 41 -23.44 -9.93 28.12
CA SER A 41 -22.79 -8.64 27.86
C SER A 41 -23.22 -8.03 26.54
N ILE A 42 -23.25 -8.84 25.47
CA ILE A 42 -23.73 -8.38 24.15
C ILE A 42 -25.20 -7.97 24.22
N ILE A 43 -26.07 -8.78 24.81
CA ILE A 43 -27.51 -8.48 24.92
C ILE A 43 -27.76 -7.18 25.72
N LYS A 44 -26.98 -6.94 26.79
CA LYS A 44 -27.04 -5.67 27.54
C LYS A 44 -26.57 -4.48 26.71
N LEU A 45 -25.53 -4.66 25.91
CA LEU A 45 -24.94 -3.61 25.08
C LEU A 45 -25.92 -3.16 23.97
N ILE A 46 -26.57 -4.12 23.30
CA ILE A 46 -27.45 -3.84 22.15
C ILE A 46 -28.88 -3.46 22.56
N GLY A 47 -29.31 -3.81 23.77
CA GLY A 47 -30.68 -3.61 24.26
C GLY A 47 -31.19 -2.16 24.20
N PRO A 48 -30.41 -1.11 24.49
CA PRO A 48 -30.82 0.29 24.30
C PRO A 48 -31.05 0.66 22.83
N THR A 49 -30.15 0.25 21.93
CA THR A 49 -30.22 0.55 20.49
C THR A 49 -31.41 -0.12 19.83
N VAL A 50 -31.65 -1.39 20.15
CA VAL A 50 -32.83 -2.14 19.69
C VAL A 50 -34.14 -1.47 20.15
N ARG A 51 -34.16 -0.86 21.35
CA ARG A 51 -35.31 -0.09 21.85
C ARG A 51 -35.50 1.26 21.14
N GLN A 52 -34.43 1.90 20.66
CA GLN A 52 -34.53 3.09 19.81
C GLN A 52 -35.03 2.77 18.40
N ILE A 53 -34.53 1.68 17.80
CA ILE A 53 -35.01 1.19 16.49
C ILE A 53 -36.52 0.92 16.55
N LYS A 54 -37.02 0.31 17.63
CA LYS A 54 -38.45 0.09 17.93
C LYS A 54 -39.27 1.39 17.98
N LYS A 55 -38.72 2.47 18.53
CA LYS A 55 -39.42 3.77 18.64
C LYS A 55 -39.58 4.41 17.26
N LEU A 56 -38.52 4.37 16.45
CA LEU A 56 -38.46 4.99 15.14
C LEU A 56 -39.23 4.18 14.08
N SER A 57 -39.23 2.85 14.15
CA SER A 57 -39.97 2.00 13.21
C SER A 57 -41.49 2.15 13.32
N GLY A 58 -42.00 2.50 14.50
CA GLY A 58 -43.44 2.74 14.72
C GLY A 58 -43.96 4.04 14.11
N GLU A 59 -43.07 4.98 13.79
CA GLU A 59 -43.40 6.27 13.16
C GLU A 59 -43.33 6.22 11.62
N LEU A 60 -42.77 5.14 11.04
CA LEU A 60 -42.35 5.07 9.64
C LEU A 60 -43.11 4.05 8.76
N ASP A 61 -44.12 3.36 9.29
CA ASP A 61 -45.04 2.44 8.58
C ASP A 61 -44.39 1.51 7.52
N ARG A 62 -43.20 0.96 7.84
CA ARG A 62 -42.37 0.13 6.93
C ARG A 62 -42.46 -1.39 7.22
N PRO A 63 -42.13 -2.27 6.23
CA PRO A 63 -42.34 -3.72 6.32
C PRO A 63 -41.47 -4.42 7.37
N LYS A 64 -42.03 -5.50 7.94
CA LYS A 64 -41.57 -6.21 9.16
C LYS A 64 -40.57 -7.36 8.96
N GLU A 65 -40.03 -7.62 7.76
CA GLU A 65 -39.18 -8.80 7.49
C GLU A 65 -37.83 -8.79 8.25
N GLU A 66 -37.26 -7.60 8.49
CA GLU A 66 -35.92 -7.47 9.11
C GLU A 66 -35.97 -7.72 10.61
N SER A 67 -37.03 -7.21 11.25
CA SER A 67 -37.39 -7.55 12.63
C SER A 67 -37.68 -9.04 12.79
N GLU A 68 -38.20 -9.73 11.77
CA GLU A 68 -38.50 -11.17 11.86
C GLU A 68 -37.25 -12.04 11.93
N LYS A 69 -36.20 -11.76 11.14
CA LYS A 69 -34.92 -12.50 11.23
C LYS A 69 -34.25 -12.28 12.58
N LEU A 70 -34.31 -11.05 13.09
CA LEU A 70 -33.79 -10.72 14.41
C LEU A 70 -34.58 -11.44 15.52
N ILE A 71 -35.92 -11.43 15.45
CA ILE A 71 -36.80 -12.13 16.39
C ILE A 71 -36.55 -13.64 16.37
N GLN A 72 -36.41 -14.25 15.18
CA GLN A 72 -36.11 -15.68 15.04
C GLN A 72 -34.76 -16.05 15.69
N LEU A 73 -33.72 -15.23 15.48
CA LEU A 73 -32.42 -15.44 16.08
C LEU A 73 -32.50 -15.42 17.62
N PHE A 74 -33.24 -14.46 18.19
CA PHE A 74 -33.42 -14.39 19.64
C PHE A 74 -34.26 -15.55 20.20
N ASP A 75 -35.32 -15.98 19.50
CA ASP A 75 -36.15 -17.14 19.89
C ASP A 75 -35.35 -18.46 19.91
N GLU A 76 -34.44 -18.64 18.95
CA GLU A 76 -33.53 -19.79 18.91
C GLU A 76 -32.56 -19.78 20.09
N GLY A 77 -32.00 -18.61 20.41
CA GLY A 77 -31.14 -18.37 21.56
C GLY A 77 -31.82 -18.71 22.88
N GLU A 78 -33.06 -18.25 23.06
CA GLU A 78 -33.85 -18.50 24.27
C GLU A 78 -34.08 -20.00 24.49
N ARG A 79 -34.52 -20.72 23.45
CA ARG A 79 -34.74 -22.18 23.50
C ARG A 79 -33.45 -22.93 23.84
N LEU A 80 -32.30 -22.46 23.33
CA LEU A 80 -31.00 -23.06 23.59
C LEU A 80 -30.56 -22.86 25.04
N ILE A 81 -30.72 -21.65 25.58
CA ILE A 81 -30.36 -21.32 26.97
C ILE A 81 -31.28 -22.05 27.97
N GLN A 82 -32.58 -22.12 27.69
CA GLN A 82 -33.53 -22.90 28.50
C GLN A 82 -33.15 -24.39 28.52
N LYS A 83 -32.76 -24.98 27.38
CA LYS A 83 -32.25 -26.37 27.33
C LYS A 83 -31.00 -26.54 28.18
N CYS A 84 -30.06 -25.58 28.14
CA CYS A 84 -28.84 -25.61 28.94
C CYS A 84 -29.11 -25.53 30.45
N SER A 85 -30.13 -24.77 30.87
CA SER A 85 -30.51 -24.62 32.28
C SER A 85 -31.06 -25.90 32.94
N LYS A 86 -31.59 -26.83 32.14
CA LYS A 86 -32.20 -28.09 32.61
C LYS A 86 -31.21 -29.26 32.70
N LEU A 87 -29.94 -29.06 32.32
CA LEU A 87 -28.91 -30.12 32.29
C LEU A 87 -28.26 -30.35 33.66
N ASN A 88 -28.15 -31.61 34.08
CA ASN A 88 -27.42 -32.01 35.29
C ASN A 88 -25.91 -32.10 35.05
N TRP A 89 -25.10 -31.87 36.10
CA TRP A 89 -23.64 -31.68 35.97
C TRP A 89 -22.89 -32.92 35.42
N TRP A 90 -23.46 -34.13 35.56
CA TRP A 90 -22.85 -35.42 35.21
C TRP A 90 -23.20 -35.95 33.79
N MET A 91 -23.86 -35.17 32.91
CA MET A 91 -24.25 -35.66 31.57
C MET A 91 -23.12 -35.59 30.50
N PRO A 92 -22.92 -36.64 29.67
CA PRO A 92 -21.75 -36.77 28.76
C PRO A 92 -21.82 -35.97 27.45
N ASN A 93 -22.94 -35.32 27.12
CA ASN A 93 -23.08 -34.51 25.88
C ASN A 93 -22.99 -32.99 26.12
N ARG A 94 -22.43 -32.56 27.26
CA ARG A 94 -22.39 -31.15 27.69
C ARG A 94 -21.64 -30.23 26.71
N TRP A 95 -20.54 -30.72 26.13
CA TRP A 95 -19.73 -29.98 25.17
C TRP A 95 -20.49 -29.65 23.87
N LYS A 96 -21.43 -30.50 23.43
CA LYS A 96 -22.26 -30.23 22.24
C LYS A 96 -23.16 -29.01 22.44
N TYR A 97 -23.63 -28.79 23.67
CA TYR A 97 -24.43 -27.60 24.00
C TYR A 97 -23.55 -26.36 24.17
N ALA A 98 -22.31 -26.51 24.66
CA ALA A 98 -21.33 -25.43 24.67
C ALA A 98 -21.04 -24.94 23.24
N ASN A 99 -20.74 -25.87 22.32
CA ASN A 99 -20.50 -25.52 20.91
C ASN A 99 -21.73 -24.88 20.24
N LYS A 100 -22.94 -25.33 20.58
CA LYS A 100 -24.17 -24.67 20.10
C LYS A 100 -24.34 -23.25 20.66
N LEU A 101 -23.96 -23.01 21.92
CA LEU A 101 -23.96 -21.68 22.52
C LEU A 101 -22.89 -20.78 21.89
N THR A 102 -21.72 -21.34 21.54
CA THR A 102 -20.67 -20.63 20.79
C THR A 102 -21.16 -20.25 19.41
N SER A 103 -21.76 -21.20 18.68
CA SER A 103 -22.32 -20.93 17.36
C SER A 103 -23.44 -19.88 17.41
N PHE A 104 -24.31 -19.92 18.43
CA PHE A 104 -25.32 -18.88 18.65
C PHE A 104 -24.70 -17.49 18.93
N TYR A 105 -23.66 -17.44 19.76
CA TYR A 105 -22.91 -16.21 20.03
C TYR A 105 -22.23 -15.66 18.77
N GLU A 106 -21.64 -16.52 17.95
CA GLU A 106 -21.08 -16.15 16.65
C GLU A 106 -22.15 -15.67 15.67
N SER A 107 -23.33 -16.29 15.63
CA SER A 107 -24.45 -15.82 14.81
C SER A 107 -24.98 -14.45 15.27
N LEU A 108 -25.03 -14.19 16.58
CA LEU A 108 -25.33 -12.86 17.10
C LEU A 108 -24.29 -11.83 16.66
N LEU A 109 -23.00 -12.16 16.78
CA LEU A 109 -21.92 -11.28 16.32
C LEU A 109 -22.00 -11.03 14.81
N LEU A 110 -22.16 -12.08 14.01
CA LEU A 110 -22.23 -11.98 12.56
C LEU A 110 -23.43 -11.12 12.11
N PHE A 111 -24.57 -11.26 12.79
CA PHE A 111 -25.76 -10.47 12.50
C PHE A 111 -25.52 -8.98 12.76
N PHE A 112 -24.94 -8.62 13.92
CA PHE A 112 -24.74 -7.22 14.28
C PHE A 112 -23.48 -6.57 13.66
N GLN A 113 -22.43 -7.35 13.37
CA GLN A 113 -21.17 -6.84 12.79
C GLN A 113 -21.18 -6.78 11.27
N PHE A 114 -21.90 -7.68 10.59
CA PHE A 114 -21.88 -7.75 9.14
C PHE A 114 -23.26 -7.54 8.53
N HIS A 115 -24.28 -8.28 8.98
CA HIS A 115 -25.61 -8.21 8.36
C HIS A 115 -26.24 -6.82 8.49
N MET A 116 -26.21 -6.23 9.70
CA MET A 116 -26.74 -4.89 9.94
C MET A 116 -25.99 -3.77 9.18
N PRO A 117 -24.64 -3.71 9.16
CA PRO A 117 -23.92 -2.70 8.37
C PRO A 117 -24.09 -2.86 6.85
N LEU A 118 -24.06 -4.08 6.32
CA LEU A 118 -24.33 -4.34 4.89
C LEU A 118 -25.74 -3.88 4.51
N GLN A 119 -26.72 -4.12 5.37
CA GLN A 119 -28.10 -3.71 5.14
C GLN A 119 -28.28 -2.18 5.27
N GLN A 120 -27.58 -1.54 6.20
CA GLN A 120 -27.52 -0.08 6.29
C GLN A 120 -26.88 0.53 5.02
N PHE A 121 -25.82 -0.10 4.51
CA PHE A 121 -25.20 0.29 3.24
C PHE A 121 -26.18 0.15 2.07
N MET A 122 -26.90 -0.98 1.97
CA MET A 122 -27.95 -1.16 0.95
C MET A 122 -29.07 -0.13 1.07
N THR A 123 -29.55 0.13 2.28
CA THR A 123 -30.62 1.13 2.53
C THR A 123 -30.15 2.54 2.17
N ASN A 124 -28.90 2.89 2.50
CA ASN A 124 -28.31 4.17 2.13
C ASN A 124 -28.16 4.32 0.61
N MET A 125 -27.79 3.24 -0.09
CA MET A 125 -27.70 3.20 -1.55
C MET A 125 -29.08 3.33 -2.21
N GLU A 126 -30.11 2.71 -1.67
CA GLU A 126 -31.49 2.88 -2.14
C GLU A 126 -31.99 4.31 -1.94
N ILE A 127 -31.71 4.91 -0.78
CA ILE A 127 -32.05 6.32 -0.50
C ILE A 127 -31.30 7.25 -1.47
N LEU A 128 -30.00 7.02 -1.70
CA LEU A 128 -29.20 7.78 -2.66
C LEU A 128 -29.74 7.65 -4.09
N ALA A 129 -30.12 6.44 -4.51
CA ALA A 129 -30.72 6.20 -5.81
C ALA A 129 -32.07 6.92 -5.94
N HIS A 130 -32.88 6.92 -4.88
CA HIS A 130 -34.16 7.62 -4.87
C HIS A 130 -33.98 9.15 -4.91
N LEU A 131 -33.04 9.70 -4.14
CA LEU A 131 -32.68 11.12 -4.16
C LEU A 131 -32.13 11.54 -5.53
N GLN A 132 -31.26 10.74 -6.15
CA GLN A 132 -30.75 11.00 -7.50
C GLN A 132 -31.87 10.97 -8.56
N SER A 133 -32.87 10.09 -8.39
CA SER A 133 -34.03 10.04 -9.28
C SER A 133 -34.90 11.31 -9.16
N GLN A 134 -35.03 11.88 -7.95
CA GLN A 134 -35.73 13.14 -7.73
C GLN A 134 -34.95 14.37 -8.22
N PHE A 135 -33.61 14.34 -8.12
CA PHE A 135 -32.77 15.40 -8.68
C PHE A 135 -32.78 15.40 -10.22
N ARG A 136 -32.86 14.22 -10.85
CA ARG A 136 -32.95 14.11 -12.32
C ARG A 136 -34.30 14.55 -12.89
N SER A 137 -35.39 14.48 -12.13
CA SER A 137 -36.71 14.98 -12.54
C SER A 137 -36.91 16.48 -12.26
N GLY A 138 -35.99 17.13 -11.53
CA GLY A 138 -36.08 18.54 -11.13
C GLY A 138 -35.35 19.56 -12.03
N THR A 139 -34.44 19.15 -12.93
CA THR A 139 -33.71 20.06 -13.81
C THR A 139 -34.30 20.10 -15.21
N GLY A 140 -35.55 20.54 -15.30
CA GLY A 140 -36.22 20.88 -16.55
C GLY A 140 -36.67 22.34 -16.51
N GLY A 141 -35.74 23.28 -16.62
CA GLY A 141 -36.08 24.70 -16.75
C GLY A 141 -35.01 25.65 -16.23
N VAL A 142 -34.26 26.21 -17.19
CA VAL A 142 -33.85 27.63 -17.33
C VAL A 142 -32.45 27.67 -17.93
N SER A 143 -32.43 27.97 -19.23
CA SER A 143 -31.27 28.41 -19.98
C SER A 143 -31.04 29.91 -19.72
N GLY A 144 -29.79 30.38 -19.71
CA GLY A 144 -29.50 31.76 -20.13
C GLY A 144 -28.40 32.50 -19.35
N GLN A 145 -27.35 32.88 -20.10
CA GLN A 145 -26.50 34.07 -19.93
C GLN A 145 -25.45 34.14 -18.79
N MET A 146 -24.19 33.95 -19.20
CA MET A 146 -23.16 35.00 -19.36
C MET A 146 -22.78 35.88 -18.15
N GLY A 147 -21.50 35.84 -17.76
CA GLY A 147 -20.88 36.92 -16.98
C GLY A 147 -19.55 36.56 -16.32
N TYR A 148 -18.45 37.04 -16.91
CA TYR A 148 -17.15 37.19 -16.24
C TYR A 148 -17.31 37.94 -14.92
N LEU A 149 -16.63 37.49 -13.87
CA LEU A 149 -16.01 38.33 -12.83
C LEU A 149 -15.02 37.47 -12.03
N GLY A 150 -13.79 37.96 -11.91
CA GLY A 150 -12.71 37.28 -11.20
C GLY A 150 -12.70 37.54 -9.69
N SER A 151 -11.74 36.85 -9.08
CA SER A 151 -11.16 37.04 -7.75
C SER A 151 -11.76 36.23 -6.60
N GLY A 152 -10.91 35.32 -6.09
CA GLY A 152 -10.73 35.05 -4.68
C GLY A 152 -11.87 34.38 -3.94
N SER A 153 -11.88 33.04 -3.93
CA SER A 153 -12.23 32.30 -2.72
C SER A 153 -11.70 30.88 -2.78
N SER A 154 -10.86 30.58 -1.81
CA SER A 154 -10.40 29.27 -1.38
C SER A 154 -11.58 28.29 -1.35
N ARG A 155 -11.61 27.36 -2.30
CA ARG A 155 -12.46 26.18 -2.19
C ARG A 155 -11.58 25.04 -1.73
N VAL A 156 -11.65 24.79 -0.42
CA VAL A 156 -11.46 23.46 0.15
C VAL A 156 -12.56 22.59 -0.45
N SER A 157 -12.29 22.00 -1.62
CA SER A 157 -13.05 20.89 -2.14
C SER A 157 -12.36 19.63 -1.66
N GLY A 158 -12.96 18.98 -0.65
CA GLY A 158 -12.67 17.59 -0.33
C GLY A 158 -13.09 16.75 -1.53
N GLU A 159 -12.13 16.53 -2.43
CA GLU A 159 -12.22 15.56 -3.51
C GLU A 159 -11.44 14.31 -3.10
N ILE A 160 -12.05 13.16 -3.37
CA ILE A 160 -11.52 11.82 -3.22
C ILE A 160 -10.10 11.78 -3.80
N GLY A 161 -9.11 11.46 -2.95
CA GLY A 161 -7.69 11.60 -3.22
C GLY A 161 -7.15 10.68 -4.31
N TYR A 162 -7.34 11.05 -5.57
CA TYR A 162 -6.36 10.70 -6.60
C TYR A 162 -5.15 11.59 -6.38
N LEU A 163 -4.15 11.08 -5.65
CA LEU A 163 -2.84 11.71 -5.51
C LEU A 163 -2.29 12.03 -6.91
N ASP A 164 -2.08 13.32 -7.14
CA ASP A 164 -1.60 13.91 -8.38
C ASP A 164 -0.30 13.22 -8.88
N PRO A 165 -0.28 12.67 -10.12
CA PRO A 165 0.81 11.82 -10.61
C PRO A 165 2.17 12.51 -10.77
N CYS A 166 2.22 13.86 -10.72
CA CYS A 166 3.47 14.60 -10.92
C CYS A 166 3.84 15.57 -9.79
N ASN A 167 3.20 15.49 -8.62
CA ASN A 167 3.66 16.25 -7.46
C ASN A 167 4.86 15.57 -6.80
N ALA A 168 5.80 16.38 -6.32
CA ALA A 168 6.92 15.88 -5.54
C ALA A 168 6.40 15.23 -4.25
N PRO A 169 6.79 13.98 -3.93
CA PRO A 169 6.42 13.35 -2.67
C PRO A 169 6.94 14.15 -1.47
N ASP A 170 6.23 14.06 -0.35
CA ASP A 170 6.72 14.64 0.90
C ASP A 170 8.02 13.93 1.34
N PRO A 171 9.04 14.70 1.76
CA PRO A 171 10.26 14.12 2.30
C PRO A 171 9.95 13.37 3.60
N PRO A 172 10.80 12.40 3.99
CA PRO A 172 10.68 11.72 5.28
C PRO A 172 10.70 12.69 6.46
N ASP A 173 9.98 12.35 7.53
CA ASP A 173 9.90 13.20 8.75
C ASP A 173 11.27 13.40 9.41
N PHE A 174 12.12 12.37 9.38
CA PHE A 174 13.47 12.41 9.93
C PHE A 174 14.52 12.35 8.82
N MET A 175 15.36 13.38 8.76
CA MET A 175 16.46 13.52 7.80
C MET A 175 17.69 14.14 8.47
N VAL A 176 18.88 13.73 8.04
CA VAL A 176 20.18 14.19 8.58
C VAL A 176 21.15 14.47 7.44
N GLY A 177 22.15 15.33 7.67
CA GLY A 177 23.25 15.57 6.71
C GLY A 177 22.88 16.24 5.38
N LEU A 178 21.64 16.69 5.18
CA LEU A 178 21.18 17.23 3.89
C LEU A 178 21.33 18.74 3.72
N ASP A 179 21.69 19.50 4.76
CA ASP A 179 21.66 20.97 4.71
C ASP A 179 22.71 21.56 3.77
N VAL A 180 23.93 21.01 3.76
CA VAL A 180 24.99 21.41 2.83
C VAL A 180 24.66 20.96 1.39
N PRO A 181 24.29 19.68 1.13
CA PRO A 181 23.82 19.26 -0.19
C PRO A 181 22.68 20.10 -0.75
N LEU A 182 21.68 20.43 0.07
CA LEU A 182 20.53 21.23 -0.32
C LEU A 182 20.96 22.62 -0.81
N LYS A 183 21.80 23.32 -0.04
CA LYS A 183 22.35 24.64 -0.41
C LYS A 183 23.13 24.57 -1.72
N GLU A 184 23.96 23.55 -1.88
CA GLU A 184 24.81 23.35 -3.04
C GLU A 184 24.02 23.03 -4.32
N VAL A 185 23.01 22.16 -4.25
CA VAL A 185 22.14 21.85 -5.38
C VAL A 185 21.25 23.05 -5.72
N LYS A 186 20.68 23.73 -4.71
CA LYS A 186 19.90 24.96 -4.91
C LYS A 186 20.71 26.05 -5.61
N LYS A 187 21.95 26.27 -5.19
CA LYS A 187 22.86 27.23 -5.84
C LYS A 187 23.09 26.89 -7.32
N ARG A 188 23.22 25.61 -7.67
CA ARG A 188 23.36 25.16 -9.08
C ARG A 188 22.07 25.38 -9.86
N LEU A 189 20.93 25.03 -9.27
CA LEU A 189 19.60 25.18 -9.87
C LEU A 189 19.27 26.63 -10.23
N PHE A 190 19.74 27.58 -9.42
CA PHE A 190 19.50 29.01 -9.66
C PHE A 190 20.50 29.69 -10.59
N LYS A 191 21.55 29.00 -11.06
CA LYS A 191 22.43 29.54 -12.10
C LYS A 191 21.69 29.66 -13.44
N VAL A 192 21.90 30.77 -14.14
CA VAL A 192 21.25 31.05 -15.44
C VAL A 192 21.65 30.00 -16.48
N ASP A 193 22.95 29.70 -16.61
CA ASP A 193 23.49 28.89 -17.71
C ASP A 193 23.29 27.36 -17.56
N ALA A 194 22.84 26.88 -16.40
CA ALA A 194 22.68 25.45 -16.14
C ALA A 194 21.26 24.99 -16.46
N SER A 195 21.00 24.40 -17.63
CA SER A 195 19.66 23.87 -17.98
C SER A 195 19.38 22.50 -17.34
N VAL A 196 20.40 21.65 -17.17
CA VAL A 196 20.28 20.34 -16.53
C VAL A 196 21.24 20.25 -15.33
N ILE A 197 20.69 19.82 -14.20
CA ILE A 197 21.41 19.58 -12.96
C ILE A 197 21.27 18.10 -12.63
N VAL A 198 22.40 17.43 -12.38
CA VAL A 198 22.42 15.98 -12.13
C VAL A 198 22.90 15.74 -10.71
N VAL A 199 22.09 15.10 -9.87
CA VAL A 199 22.48 14.60 -8.55
C VAL A 199 22.85 13.13 -8.70
N SER A 200 24.15 12.85 -8.60
CA SER A 200 24.69 11.51 -8.81
C SER A 200 25.26 10.93 -7.52
N ALA A 201 24.93 9.67 -7.22
CA ALA A 201 25.47 8.88 -6.13
C ALA A 201 25.01 7.41 -6.25
N PRO A 202 25.72 6.46 -5.62
CA PRO A 202 25.25 5.07 -5.54
C PRO A 202 23.81 4.92 -5.01
N GLY A 203 23.23 3.73 -5.21
CA GLY A 203 21.92 3.40 -4.64
C GLY A 203 21.92 3.53 -3.11
N GLY A 204 20.77 3.88 -2.52
CA GLY A 204 20.62 4.00 -1.06
C GLY A 204 21.30 5.21 -0.40
N CYS A 205 21.87 6.14 -1.17
CA CYS A 205 22.56 7.36 -0.67
C CYS A 205 21.64 8.55 -0.35
N GLY A 206 20.32 8.45 -0.55
CA GLY A 206 19.37 9.53 -0.26
C GLY A 206 19.21 10.61 -1.34
N LYS A 207 19.49 10.30 -2.61
CA LYS A 207 19.32 11.24 -3.74
C LYS A 207 17.88 11.75 -3.86
N THR A 208 16.93 10.82 -3.91
CA THR A 208 15.49 11.08 -3.97
C THR A 208 15.05 11.93 -2.78
N THR A 209 15.52 11.60 -1.58
CA THR A 209 15.25 12.38 -0.35
C THR A 209 15.75 13.82 -0.44
N LEU A 210 16.97 14.03 -0.96
CA LEU A 210 17.53 15.37 -1.17
C LEU A 210 16.66 16.20 -2.14
N VAL A 211 16.23 15.59 -3.24
CA VAL A 211 15.41 16.26 -4.25
C VAL A 211 13.99 16.52 -3.77
N GLN A 212 13.38 15.61 -3.02
CA GLN A 212 12.10 15.83 -2.34
C GLN A 212 12.20 17.03 -1.39
N LYS A 213 13.24 17.08 -0.54
CA LYS A 213 13.50 18.24 0.35
C LYS A 213 13.70 19.54 -0.44
N LEU A 214 14.37 19.49 -1.59
CA LEU A 214 14.56 20.65 -2.47
C LEU A 214 13.26 21.14 -3.10
N CYS A 215 12.37 20.24 -3.52
CA CYS A 215 11.06 20.62 -4.06
C CYS A 215 10.16 21.27 -3.00
N GLN A 216 10.38 20.95 -1.72
CA GLN A 216 9.68 21.58 -0.59
C GLN A 216 10.36 22.87 -0.08
N ASP A 217 11.56 23.22 -0.58
CA ASP A 217 12.31 24.41 -0.16
C ASP A 217 11.55 25.71 -0.53
N PRO A 218 11.41 26.67 0.41
CA PRO A 218 10.65 27.89 0.17
C PRO A 218 11.11 28.69 -1.04
N ASP A 219 12.43 28.80 -1.27
CA ASP A 219 12.97 29.60 -2.38
C ASP A 219 12.67 28.91 -3.72
N VAL A 220 12.71 27.57 -3.75
CA VAL A 220 12.38 26.78 -4.93
C VAL A 220 10.89 26.89 -5.25
N LYS A 221 10.03 26.75 -4.23
CA LYS A 221 8.58 26.97 -4.36
C LYS A 221 8.24 28.39 -4.79
N GLU A 222 8.94 29.41 -4.30
CA GLU A 222 8.72 30.79 -4.71
C GLU A 222 9.09 31.01 -6.18
N LYS A 223 10.24 30.47 -6.62
CA LYS A 223 10.74 30.65 -7.98
C LYS A 223 9.88 29.93 -9.02
N PHE A 224 9.55 28.66 -8.78
CA PHE A 224 8.86 27.81 -9.75
C PHE A 224 7.35 27.74 -9.51
N LYS A 225 6.86 28.15 -8.34
CA LYS A 225 5.42 28.11 -7.97
C LYS A 225 4.87 26.70 -8.19
N ASP A 226 3.75 26.58 -8.90
CA ASP A 226 3.10 25.32 -9.24
C ASP A 226 3.71 24.63 -10.48
N ASN A 227 4.78 25.18 -11.08
CA ASN A 227 5.44 24.62 -12.26
C ASN A 227 6.62 23.68 -11.90
N VAL A 228 6.47 22.89 -10.83
CA VAL A 228 7.40 21.81 -10.46
C VAL A 228 6.77 20.48 -10.84
N PHE A 229 7.31 19.83 -11.86
CA PHE A 229 6.82 18.54 -12.33
C PHE A 229 7.76 17.43 -11.90
N TYR A 230 7.30 16.52 -11.05
CA TYR A 230 8.09 15.41 -10.52
C TYR A 230 7.70 14.10 -11.19
N VAL A 231 8.67 13.39 -11.78
CA VAL A 231 8.43 12.10 -12.43
C VAL A 231 9.51 11.10 -12.00
N THR A 232 9.09 9.97 -11.44
CA THR A 232 9.96 8.81 -11.22
C THR A 232 10.07 7.98 -12.50
N VAL A 233 11.29 7.59 -12.83
CA VAL A 233 11.71 7.02 -14.11
C VAL A 233 12.06 5.54 -13.91
N SER A 234 11.07 4.65 -14.09
CA SER A 234 11.25 3.18 -13.92
C SER A 234 12.03 2.56 -15.08
N LYS A 235 12.79 1.49 -14.80
CA LYS A 235 13.59 0.72 -15.77
C LYS A 235 12.84 0.25 -17.01
N VAL A 236 11.53 -0.06 -16.90
CA VAL A 236 10.65 -0.43 -18.03
C VAL A 236 10.03 0.84 -18.61
N HIS A 237 10.88 1.68 -19.20
CA HIS A 237 10.53 3.04 -19.58
C HIS A 237 9.52 3.10 -20.73
N ASN A 238 8.57 4.02 -20.63
CA ASN A 238 7.79 4.48 -21.77
C ASN A 238 7.69 6.00 -21.74
N LEU A 239 8.42 6.66 -22.65
CA LEU A 239 8.42 8.12 -22.80
C LEU A 239 6.99 8.66 -22.91
N LYS A 240 6.10 7.93 -23.60
CA LYS A 240 4.69 8.31 -23.74
C LYS A 240 3.95 8.32 -22.42
N LEU A 241 4.28 7.46 -21.45
CA LEU A 241 3.68 7.48 -20.11
C LEU A 241 4.12 8.70 -19.32
N ILE A 242 5.41 9.06 -19.39
CA ILE A 242 5.94 10.25 -18.73
C ILE A 242 5.20 11.48 -19.27
N VAL A 243 5.14 11.60 -20.60
CA VAL A 243 4.42 12.69 -21.27
C VAL A 243 2.94 12.68 -20.88
N ARG A 244 2.27 11.53 -20.93
CA ARG A 244 0.87 11.38 -20.52
C ARG A 244 0.62 11.88 -19.10
N LYS A 245 1.42 11.44 -18.12
CA LYS A 245 1.31 11.87 -16.72
C LYS A 245 1.44 13.39 -16.59
N LEU A 246 2.37 14.00 -17.34
CA LEU A 246 2.54 15.46 -17.36
C LEU A 246 1.32 16.18 -17.95
N PHE A 247 0.67 15.65 -18.99
CA PHE A 247 -0.58 16.21 -19.52
C PHE A 247 -1.73 16.11 -18.50
N GLU A 248 -1.89 14.94 -17.87
CA GLU A 248 -2.92 14.69 -16.86
C GLU A 248 -2.77 15.63 -15.66
N HIS A 249 -1.55 15.79 -15.13
CA HIS A 249 -1.23 16.72 -14.04
C HIS A 249 -1.59 18.18 -14.36
N ASN A 250 -1.38 18.60 -15.60
CA ASN A 250 -1.73 19.96 -16.03
C ASN A 250 -3.23 20.15 -16.35
N GLY A 251 -4.07 19.13 -16.10
CA GLY A 251 -5.51 19.17 -16.37
C GLY A 251 -5.87 19.20 -17.86
N PHE A 252 -4.93 18.83 -18.74
CA PHE A 252 -5.16 18.79 -20.18
C PHE A 252 -5.65 17.41 -20.62
N ARG A 253 -6.46 17.38 -21.67
CA ARG A 253 -6.80 16.12 -22.34
C ARG A 253 -5.53 15.52 -22.95
N VAL A 254 -5.23 14.28 -22.58
CA VAL A 254 -4.08 13.53 -23.10
C VAL A 254 -4.27 13.29 -24.61
N PRO A 255 -3.33 13.76 -25.44
CA PRO A 255 -3.34 13.47 -26.87
C PRO A 255 -2.99 12.00 -27.15
N GLU A 256 -3.43 11.48 -28.28
CA GLU A 256 -2.95 10.18 -28.74
C GLU A 256 -1.55 10.32 -29.34
N PHE A 257 -0.57 9.59 -28.79
CA PHE A 257 0.82 9.66 -29.22
C PHE A 257 1.16 8.55 -30.22
N GLN A 258 1.42 8.92 -31.47
CA GLN A 258 1.77 7.94 -32.51
C GLN A 258 3.17 7.36 -32.29
N THR A 259 4.15 8.21 -32.00
CA THR A 259 5.55 7.83 -31.75
C THR A 259 6.08 8.49 -30.48
N ASP A 260 7.27 8.09 -30.03
CA ASP A 260 7.93 8.75 -28.91
C ASP A 260 8.34 10.18 -29.28
N GLU A 261 8.75 10.41 -30.53
CA GLU A 261 9.04 11.75 -31.05
C GLU A 261 7.80 12.66 -31.03
N ASP A 262 6.64 12.14 -31.41
CA ASP A 262 5.37 12.86 -31.32
C ASP A 262 5.05 13.24 -29.86
N ALA A 263 5.15 12.29 -28.92
CA ALA A 263 4.94 12.57 -27.50
C ALA A 263 5.90 13.66 -26.98
N ILE A 264 7.18 13.58 -27.32
CA ILE A 264 8.19 14.58 -26.92
C ILE A 264 7.92 15.96 -27.53
N ASN A 265 7.53 16.02 -28.82
CA ASN A 265 7.17 17.28 -29.47
C ASN A 265 5.95 17.93 -28.79
N GLN A 266 4.94 17.13 -28.44
CA GLN A 266 3.76 17.63 -27.74
C GLN A 266 4.08 18.09 -26.31
N LEU A 267 4.97 17.38 -25.61
CA LEU A 267 5.50 17.84 -24.32
C LEU A 267 6.22 19.18 -24.45
N GLU A 268 7.07 19.36 -25.45
CA GLU A 268 7.78 20.63 -25.66
C GLU A 268 6.79 21.79 -25.84
N GLN A 269 5.71 21.60 -26.60
CA GLN A 269 4.67 22.62 -26.78
C GLN A 269 3.92 22.94 -25.49
N LEU A 270 3.58 21.92 -24.69
CA LEU A 270 2.97 22.11 -23.38
C LEU A 270 3.87 22.96 -22.48
N LEU A 271 5.15 22.58 -22.35
CA LEU A 271 6.10 23.29 -21.50
C LEU A 271 6.38 24.71 -22.02
N LYS A 272 6.48 24.93 -23.34
CA LYS A 272 6.60 26.28 -23.92
C LYS A 272 5.42 27.19 -23.53
N ASN A 273 4.21 26.64 -23.50
CA ASN A 273 3.02 27.40 -23.10
C ASN A 273 3.01 27.70 -21.60
N GLN A 274 3.43 26.76 -20.75
CA GLN A 274 3.50 26.97 -19.30
C GLN A 274 4.64 27.92 -18.90
N ALA A 275 5.77 27.88 -19.59
CA ALA A 275 6.94 28.73 -19.31
C ALA A 275 6.64 30.23 -19.50
N ARG A 276 5.57 30.58 -20.23
CA ARG A 276 5.10 31.98 -20.36
C ARG A 276 4.55 32.55 -19.04
N LYS A 277 4.15 31.70 -18.09
CA LYS A 277 3.54 32.11 -16.82
C LYS A 277 4.56 32.20 -15.69
N ALA A 278 5.43 31.19 -15.59
CA ALA A 278 6.49 31.11 -14.58
C ALA A 278 7.59 30.13 -15.06
N PRO A 279 8.82 30.22 -14.50
CA PRO A 279 9.87 29.23 -14.71
C PRO A 279 9.39 27.80 -14.47
N ILE A 280 10.00 26.83 -15.15
CA ILE A 280 9.62 25.41 -15.04
C ILE A 280 10.78 24.61 -14.45
N LEU A 281 10.46 23.71 -13.52
CA LEU A 281 11.36 22.67 -13.04
C LEU A 281 10.78 21.30 -13.36
N LEU A 282 11.44 20.54 -14.25
CA LEU A 282 11.15 19.12 -14.46
C LEU A 282 12.13 18.28 -13.65
N VAL A 283 11.62 17.54 -12.67
CA VAL A 283 12.39 16.56 -11.89
C VAL A 283 12.20 15.18 -12.51
N LEU A 284 13.31 14.57 -12.92
CA LEU A 284 13.37 13.18 -13.39
C LEU A 284 14.15 12.36 -12.35
N ASP A 285 13.41 11.63 -11.52
CA ASP A 285 13.94 10.84 -10.43
C ASP A 285 14.27 9.41 -10.88
N ASP A 286 15.43 8.91 -10.47
CA ASP A 286 16.01 7.61 -10.77
C ASP A 286 16.26 7.30 -12.25
N VAL A 287 16.85 8.27 -12.96
CA VAL A 287 17.18 8.12 -14.39
C VAL A 287 18.29 7.09 -14.61
N TRP A 288 18.05 6.14 -15.51
CA TRP A 288 19.01 5.13 -15.97
C TRP A 288 19.94 5.68 -17.07
N LYS A 289 21.09 5.01 -17.30
CA LYS A 289 22.05 5.42 -18.33
C LYS A 289 21.45 5.27 -19.74
N GLU A 290 22.10 5.83 -20.76
CA GLU A 290 21.81 5.47 -22.15
C GLU A 290 22.36 4.06 -22.48
N PRO A 291 21.64 3.27 -23.32
CA PRO A 291 20.47 3.63 -24.12
C PRO A 291 19.12 3.50 -23.40
N GLU A 292 19.08 3.14 -22.11
CA GLU A 292 17.85 2.85 -21.38
C GLU A 292 16.92 4.08 -21.23
N PHE A 293 17.48 5.28 -21.01
CA PHE A 293 16.70 6.52 -20.98
C PHE A 293 17.34 7.65 -21.80
N PRO A 294 16.70 8.15 -22.89
CA PRO A 294 17.27 9.17 -23.75
C PRO A 294 17.02 10.58 -23.19
N LEU A 295 17.75 10.95 -22.13
CA LEU A 295 17.62 12.24 -21.42
C LEU A 295 17.67 13.46 -22.36
N GLN A 296 18.44 13.38 -23.46
CA GLN A 296 18.54 14.44 -24.47
C GLN A 296 17.19 14.86 -25.04
N LYS A 297 16.22 13.94 -25.17
CA LYS A 297 14.90 14.23 -25.73
C LYS A 297 14.10 15.22 -24.86
N PHE A 298 14.44 15.36 -23.59
CA PHE A 298 13.78 16.31 -22.66
C PHE A 298 14.49 17.66 -22.56
N ALA A 299 15.72 17.79 -23.07
CA ALA A 299 16.56 18.98 -22.94
C ALA A 299 16.16 20.10 -23.94
N PHE A 300 14.92 20.58 -23.82
CA PHE A 300 14.35 21.61 -24.69
C PHE A 300 15.02 22.98 -24.53
N LYS A 301 15.09 23.75 -25.61
CA LYS A 301 15.60 25.13 -25.61
C LYS A 301 14.49 26.12 -25.25
N ILE A 302 14.05 26.08 -24.00
CA ILE A 302 12.99 26.94 -23.45
C ILE A 302 13.62 27.89 -22.40
N PRO A 303 13.40 29.21 -22.46
CA PRO A 303 13.85 30.13 -21.42
C PRO A 303 13.29 29.74 -20.05
N GLU A 304 14.10 29.83 -18.99
CA GLU A 304 13.70 29.52 -17.61
C GLU A 304 13.15 28.09 -17.41
N TYR A 305 13.50 27.14 -18.28
CA TYR A 305 13.25 25.71 -18.11
C TYR A 305 14.48 25.00 -17.55
N LYS A 306 14.29 24.31 -16.42
CA LYS A 306 15.34 23.56 -15.72
C LYS A 306 14.94 22.09 -15.61
N ILE A 307 15.93 21.21 -15.72
CA ILE A 307 15.78 19.78 -15.46
C ILE A 307 16.66 19.41 -14.28
N LEU A 308 16.09 18.75 -13.30
CA LEU A 308 16.81 18.16 -12.19
C LEU A 308 16.71 16.64 -12.29
N VAL A 309 17.86 15.98 -12.34
CA VAL A 309 17.95 14.53 -12.50
C VAL A 309 18.56 13.93 -11.25
N THR A 310 17.98 12.85 -10.73
CA THR A 310 18.71 11.95 -9.82
C THR A 310 19.13 10.70 -10.59
N SER A 311 20.34 10.20 -10.34
CA SER A 311 20.79 8.95 -10.98
C SER A 311 21.91 8.27 -10.20
N ARG A 312 22.05 6.96 -10.41
CA ARG A 312 23.23 6.18 -10.02
C ARG A 312 24.47 6.47 -10.90
N TYR A 313 24.25 7.07 -12.07
CA TYR A 313 25.28 7.34 -13.07
C TYR A 313 25.56 8.84 -13.19
N GLU A 314 26.69 9.17 -13.81
CA GLU A 314 27.04 10.54 -14.16
C GLU A 314 26.70 10.81 -15.63
N PHE A 315 26.22 12.03 -15.90
CA PHE A 315 25.80 12.50 -17.23
C PHE A 315 26.64 13.72 -17.63
N PRO A 316 27.95 13.54 -17.88
CA PRO A 316 28.87 14.67 -18.10
C PRO A 316 28.53 15.51 -19.33
N SER A 317 27.81 14.95 -20.30
CA SER A 317 27.36 15.64 -21.52
C SER A 317 26.16 16.57 -21.32
N PHE A 318 25.42 16.46 -20.22
CA PHE A 318 24.12 17.13 -20.06
C PHE A 318 24.17 18.36 -19.15
N GLY A 319 25.14 18.48 -18.23
CA GLY A 319 25.24 19.68 -17.40
C GLY A 319 26.07 19.53 -16.13
N SER A 320 25.70 20.32 -15.12
CA SER A 320 26.42 20.38 -13.85
C SER A 320 26.04 19.20 -12.96
N THR A 321 26.99 18.29 -12.74
CA THR A 321 26.81 17.16 -11.82
C THR A 321 27.19 17.56 -10.39
N TYR A 322 26.29 17.34 -9.45
CA TYR A 322 26.55 17.32 -8.02
C TYR A 322 26.68 15.86 -7.55
N LYS A 323 27.87 15.49 -7.06
CA LYS A 323 28.10 14.16 -6.48
C LYS A 323 27.70 14.18 -5.02
N LEU A 324 26.57 13.55 -4.70
CA LEU A 324 26.12 13.42 -3.31
C LEU A 324 27.04 12.45 -2.57
N LYS A 325 27.55 12.89 -1.42
CA LYS A 325 28.42 12.10 -0.56
C LYS A 325 27.59 11.27 0.42
N LEU A 326 28.19 10.19 0.90
CA LEU A 326 27.67 9.40 2.03
C LEU A 326 27.63 10.26 3.31
N LEU A 327 26.83 9.83 4.28
CA LEU A 327 26.73 10.53 5.56
C LEU A 327 28.08 10.50 6.29
N ASN A 328 28.37 11.59 7.00
CA ASN A 328 29.47 11.60 7.96
C ASN A 328 29.09 10.75 9.20
N ASP A 329 30.08 10.44 10.03
CA ASP A 329 29.89 9.54 11.19
C ASP A 329 28.83 10.06 12.18
N GLU A 330 28.73 11.38 12.37
CA GLU A 330 27.77 11.99 13.29
C GLU A 330 26.33 11.84 12.79
N ASP A 331 26.07 12.20 11.53
CA ASP A 331 24.76 12.06 10.90
C ASP A 331 24.38 10.57 10.73
N ALA A 332 25.35 9.72 10.41
CA ALA A 332 25.14 8.28 10.31
C ALA A 332 24.69 7.68 11.65
N MET A 333 25.34 8.08 12.75
CA MET A 333 24.95 7.67 14.10
C MET A 333 23.53 8.14 14.45
N LYS A 334 23.21 9.41 14.18
CA LYS A 334 21.86 9.97 14.44
C LYS A 334 20.78 9.18 13.70
N LEU A 335 21.00 8.88 12.42
CA LEU A 335 20.05 8.12 11.60
C LEU A 335 19.91 6.67 12.09
N PHE A 336 21.01 6.02 12.42
CA PHE A 336 20.98 4.65 12.94
C PHE A 336 20.19 4.56 14.24
N ARG A 337 20.45 5.46 15.20
CA ARG A 337 19.74 5.49 16.49
C ARG A 337 18.25 5.73 16.31
N HIS A 338 17.88 6.66 15.43
CA HIS A 338 16.48 6.91 15.09
C HIS A 338 15.77 5.64 14.56
N SER A 339 16.48 4.78 13.81
CA SER A 339 15.90 3.52 13.31
C SER A 339 16.00 2.35 14.29
N ALA A 340 16.93 2.37 15.25
CA ALA A 340 17.15 1.28 16.20
C ALA A 340 16.35 1.41 17.51
N LEU A 341 15.64 2.53 17.71
CA LEU A 341 14.86 2.84 18.92
C LEU A 341 13.40 3.12 18.54
N LEU A 342 12.44 2.67 19.35
CA LEU A 342 11.02 3.02 19.19
C LEU A 342 10.70 4.32 19.92
N THR A 343 11.33 4.51 21.08
CA THR A 343 11.12 5.67 21.96
C THR A 343 12.43 6.14 22.60
N ASP A 344 12.48 7.42 22.97
CA ASP A 344 13.59 7.98 23.74
C ASP A 344 13.68 7.27 25.09
N GLY A 345 14.75 6.49 25.30
CA GLY A 345 15.00 5.73 26.53
C GLY A 345 14.96 4.21 26.38
N ASP A 346 14.71 3.68 25.18
CA ASP A 346 14.85 2.25 24.90
C ASP A 346 16.28 1.76 25.11
N PHE A 347 16.41 0.49 25.49
CA PHE A 347 17.71 -0.14 25.73
C PHE A 347 18.54 -0.15 24.45
N MET A 348 19.69 0.54 24.49
CA MET A 348 20.73 0.44 23.49
C MET A 348 21.96 -0.24 24.11
N PRO A 349 22.65 -1.13 23.38
CA PRO A 349 23.92 -1.68 23.84
C PRO A 349 24.99 -0.61 24.07
N ASP A 350 26.14 -1.06 24.58
CA ASP A 350 27.33 -0.24 24.74
C ASP A 350 27.66 0.54 23.44
N GLU A 351 28.03 1.82 23.61
CA GLU A 351 28.31 2.74 22.52
C GLU A 351 29.39 2.22 21.56
N ASP A 352 30.39 1.48 22.04
CA ASP A 352 31.44 0.93 21.18
C ASP A 352 30.87 -0.09 20.19
N LEU A 353 29.95 -0.95 20.64
CA LEU A 353 29.28 -1.92 19.77
C LEU A 353 28.42 -1.21 18.71
N VAL A 354 27.70 -0.17 19.11
CA VAL A 354 26.86 0.62 18.20
C VAL A 354 27.73 1.35 17.17
N ASN A 355 28.79 2.02 17.62
CA ASN A 355 29.77 2.70 16.77
C ASN A 355 30.37 1.77 15.71
N GLU A 356 30.76 0.55 16.10
CA GLU A 356 31.31 -0.43 15.16
C GLU A 356 30.27 -0.84 14.12
N ILE A 357 29.03 -1.12 14.50
CA ILE A 357 27.96 -1.47 13.55
C ILE A 357 27.68 -0.31 12.58
N VAL A 358 27.58 0.92 13.08
CA VAL A 358 27.36 2.13 12.26
C VAL A 358 28.48 2.30 11.25
N LYS A 359 29.74 2.14 11.68
CA LYS A 359 30.90 2.20 10.80
C LYS A 359 30.86 1.13 9.72
N ARG A 360 30.36 -0.07 10.05
CA ARG A 360 30.15 -1.17 9.09
C ARG A 360 28.97 -0.96 8.15
N CYS A 361 28.11 0.04 8.36
CA CYS A 361 27.09 0.44 7.40
C CYS A 361 27.61 1.44 6.36
N GLY A 362 28.86 1.91 6.50
CA GLY A 362 29.56 2.73 5.50
C GLY A 362 28.93 4.09 5.21
N GLY A 363 28.09 4.61 6.11
CA GLY A 363 27.40 5.89 5.91
C GLY A 363 26.29 5.88 4.87
N PHE A 364 25.81 4.70 4.44
CA PHE A 364 24.64 4.56 3.55
C PHE A 364 23.35 4.72 4.35
N PRO A 365 22.51 5.75 4.10
CA PRO A 365 21.23 5.93 4.77
C PRO A 365 20.35 4.67 4.80
N LEU A 366 20.18 4.00 3.66
CA LEU A 366 19.34 2.79 3.58
C LEU A 366 19.87 1.66 4.47
N ALA A 367 21.18 1.40 4.46
CA ALA A 367 21.79 0.37 5.31
C ALA A 367 21.63 0.69 6.79
N LEU A 368 21.88 1.94 7.19
CA LEU A 368 21.74 2.39 8.57
C LEU A 368 20.30 2.19 9.06
N GLN A 369 19.30 2.54 8.25
CA GLN A 369 17.89 2.40 8.62
C GLN A 369 17.44 0.94 8.70
N VAL A 370 17.83 0.12 7.74
CA VAL A 370 17.42 -1.30 7.66
C VAL A 370 18.11 -2.14 8.73
N ILE A 371 19.42 -1.93 8.95
CA ILE A 371 20.14 -2.62 10.02
C ILE A 371 19.66 -2.14 11.39
N GLY A 372 19.52 -0.83 11.59
CA GLY A 372 18.97 -0.26 12.82
C GLY A 372 17.58 -0.83 13.14
N GLY A 373 16.67 -0.80 12.16
CA GLY A 373 15.33 -1.36 12.31
C GLY A 373 15.32 -2.86 12.62
N SER A 374 16.23 -3.64 12.03
CA SER A 374 16.37 -5.08 12.33
C SER A 374 16.88 -5.38 13.76
N LEU A 375 17.60 -4.42 14.36
CA LEU A 375 18.15 -4.52 15.72
C LEU A 375 17.25 -3.89 16.78
N CYS A 376 16.21 -3.16 16.35
CA CYS A 376 15.24 -2.54 17.23
C CYS A 376 14.55 -3.59 18.13
N GLY A 377 14.60 -3.36 19.44
CA GLY A 377 14.06 -4.27 20.46
C GLY A 377 14.79 -5.62 20.60
N GLN A 378 15.94 -5.80 19.95
CA GLN A 378 16.70 -7.06 20.02
C GLN A 378 17.66 -7.09 21.22
N PRO A 379 17.88 -8.28 21.82
CA PRO A 379 18.84 -8.43 22.92
C PRO A 379 20.30 -8.27 22.43
N VAL A 380 21.20 -7.88 23.33
CA VAL A 380 22.60 -7.52 23.00
C VAL A 380 23.38 -8.64 22.28
N GLU A 381 23.03 -9.90 22.49
CA GLU A 381 23.61 -11.05 21.80
C GLU A 381 23.37 -10.99 20.29
N ILE A 382 22.18 -10.55 19.86
CA ILE A 382 21.84 -10.38 18.45
C ILE A 382 22.64 -9.23 17.83
N TRP A 383 22.85 -8.14 18.57
CA TRP A 383 23.71 -7.04 18.13
C TRP A 383 25.16 -7.50 17.92
N LYS A 384 25.72 -8.27 18.88
CA LYS A 384 27.06 -8.86 18.75
C LYS A 384 27.14 -9.83 17.57
N SER A 385 26.13 -10.68 17.39
CA SER A 385 26.06 -11.59 16.24
C SER A 385 26.06 -10.81 14.93
N ARG A 386 25.26 -9.74 14.84
CA ARG A 386 25.20 -8.89 13.64
C ARG A 386 26.53 -8.21 13.33
N LEU A 387 27.23 -7.72 14.35
CA LEU A 387 28.58 -7.18 14.16
C LEU A 387 29.56 -8.25 13.62
N MET A 388 29.48 -9.49 14.11
CA MET A 388 30.32 -10.58 13.59
C MET A 388 30.00 -10.89 12.13
N GLU A 389 28.72 -10.89 11.73
CA GLU A 389 28.29 -11.08 10.34
C GLU A 389 28.78 -9.96 9.43
N LEU A 390 28.60 -8.70 9.84
CA LEU A 390 29.10 -7.51 9.14
C LEU A 390 30.63 -7.49 9.05
N SER A 391 31.32 -8.16 9.97
CA SER A 391 32.79 -8.26 9.97
C SER A 391 33.32 -9.35 9.04
N LYS A 392 32.50 -10.37 8.73
CA LYS A 392 32.86 -11.45 7.78
C LYS A 392 32.79 -10.99 6.32
N GLY A 393 31.86 -10.08 5.99
CA GLY A 393 31.80 -9.41 4.69
C GLY A 393 32.86 -8.30 4.60
N GLN A 394 33.99 -8.55 3.92
CA GLN A 394 35.16 -7.67 3.96
C GLN A 394 34.93 -6.20 3.55
N SER A 395 35.25 -5.32 4.50
CA SER A 395 35.94 -4.02 4.54
C SER A 395 36.06 -3.04 3.36
N ILE A 396 35.38 -3.18 2.21
CA ILE A 396 35.46 -2.14 1.16
C ILE A 396 34.09 -1.90 0.51
N PHE A 397 33.36 -0.88 0.97
CA PHE A 397 32.12 -0.33 0.39
C PHE A 397 32.36 0.36 -0.98
N ASN A 398 33.06 -0.29 -1.91
CA ASN A 398 33.35 0.27 -3.23
C ASN A 398 32.48 -0.32 -4.35
N SER A 399 31.46 -1.13 -4.04
CA SER A 399 30.55 -1.69 -5.05
C SER A 399 29.10 -1.79 -4.56
N SER A 400 28.14 -1.70 -5.48
CA SER A 400 26.71 -1.95 -5.22
C SER A 400 26.45 -3.32 -4.59
N LYS A 401 27.31 -4.31 -4.85
CA LYS A 401 27.26 -5.65 -4.28
C LYS A 401 27.48 -5.65 -2.76
N SER A 402 28.42 -4.84 -2.26
CA SER A 402 28.70 -4.74 -0.81
C SER A 402 27.53 -4.17 0.00
N LEU A 403 26.71 -3.30 -0.59
CA LEU A 403 25.50 -2.78 0.05
C LEU A 403 24.39 -3.84 0.09
N LEU A 404 24.21 -4.60 -0.99
CA LEU A 404 23.23 -5.69 -1.01
C LEU A 404 23.57 -6.79 0.01
N ASP A 405 24.85 -7.16 0.14
CA ASP A 405 25.30 -8.11 1.15
C ASP A 405 25.00 -7.59 2.58
N CYS A 406 25.20 -6.29 2.81
CA CYS A 406 24.84 -5.65 4.08
C CYS A 406 23.32 -5.70 4.33
N LEU A 407 22.50 -5.32 3.34
CA LEU A 407 21.04 -5.36 3.45
C LEU A 407 20.52 -6.79 3.63
N GLN A 408 21.13 -7.79 3.01
CA GLN A 408 20.74 -9.19 3.17
C GLN A 408 20.81 -9.66 4.63
N LEU A 409 21.72 -9.10 5.43
CA LEU A 409 21.84 -9.46 6.85
C LEU A 409 20.59 -9.08 7.64
N SER A 410 19.84 -8.03 7.28
CA SER A 410 18.62 -7.69 8.02
C SER A 410 17.57 -8.80 7.96
N LEU A 411 17.55 -9.58 6.88
CA LEU A 411 16.63 -10.69 6.67
C LEU A 411 16.87 -11.85 7.63
N THR A 412 18.02 -11.95 8.32
CA THR A 412 18.28 -13.01 9.31
C THR A 412 17.45 -12.85 10.58
N SER A 413 16.88 -11.66 10.80
CA SER A 413 15.99 -11.36 11.93
C SER A 413 14.52 -11.69 11.64
N LEU A 414 14.19 -12.01 10.38
CA LEU A 414 12.85 -12.39 9.96
C LEU A 414 12.66 -13.90 10.14
N ASP A 415 11.47 -14.30 10.57
CA ASP A 415 11.09 -15.71 10.49
C ASP A 415 10.83 -16.15 9.04
N GLY A 416 10.57 -17.46 8.85
CA GLY A 416 10.35 -18.03 7.53
C GLY A 416 9.23 -17.33 6.76
N GLU A 417 8.09 -17.08 7.41
CA GLU A 417 6.92 -16.47 6.78
C GLU A 417 7.16 -15.00 6.42
N GLN A 418 7.74 -14.21 7.33
CA GLN A 418 8.08 -12.81 7.09
C GLN A 418 9.10 -12.66 5.94
N LYS A 419 10.06 -13.59 5.85
CA LYS A 419 11.01 -13.62 4.75
C LYS A 419 10.32 -13.91 3.42
N GLU A 420 9.36 -14.83 3.39
CA GLU A 420 8.55 -15.07 2.21
C GLU A 420 7.70 -13.85 1.82
N CYS A 421 7.04 -13.19 2.79
CA CYS A 421 6.31 -11.94 2.56
C CYS A 421 7.21 -10.84 1.97
N PHE A 422 8.44 -10.68 2.49
CA PHE A 422 9.42 -9.74 1.94
C PHE A 422 9.78 -10.08 0.48
N MET A 423 10.00 -11.37 0.18
CA MET A 423 10.33 -11.81 -1.18
C MET A 423 9.18 -11.61 -2.17
N ASP A 424 7.92 -11.74 -1.73
CA ASP A 424 6.74 -11.46 -2.57
C ASP A 424 6.69 -10.02 -3.05
N LEU A 425 7.18 -9.06 -2.25
CA LEU A 425 7.24 -7.65 -2.66
C LEU A 425 8.07 -7.45 -3.94
N GLY A 426 9.07 -8.30 -4.17
CA GLY A 426 9.88 -8.33 -5.40
C GLY A 426 9.06 -8.60 -6.66
N SER A 427 7.87 -9.19 -6.53
CA SER A 427 6.96 -9.52 -7.62
C SER A 427 6.09 -8.33 -8.06
N PHE A 428 6.11 -7.22 -7.34
CA PHE A 428 5.44 -6.00 -7.78
C PHE A 428 6.36 -5.18 -8.70
N PRO A 429 5.81 -4.37 -9.62
CA PRO A 429 6.61 -3.49 -10.48
C PRO A 429 7.37 -2.43 -9.67
N GLU A 430 8.48 -1.98 -10.23
CA GLU A 430 9.32 -0.92 -9.67
C GLU A 430 8.55 0.40 -9.54
N ASP A 431 8.81 1.16 -8.47
CA ASP A 431 8.25 2.49 -8.18
C ASP A 431 6.71 2.58 -8.17
N GLN A 432 6.02 1.48 -7.91
CA GLN A 432 4.57 1.44 -7.82
C GLN A 432 4.05 1.41 -6.38
N LYS A 433 2.91 2.07 -6.19
CA LYS A 433 2.12 1.99 -4.96
C LYS A 433 1.39 0.65 -4.95
N ILE A 434 1.71 -0.20 -4.00
CA ILE A 434 1.05 -1.50 -3.83
C ILE A 434 -0.12 -1.31 -2.85
N PRO A 435 -1.38 -1.55 -3.23
CA PRO A 435 -2.49 -1.47 -2.30
C PRO A 435 -2.31 -2.45 -1.14
N VAL A 436 -2.44 -1.96 0.10
CA VAL A 436 -2.24 -2.80 1.30
C VAL A 436 -3.25 -3.94 1.36
N THR A 437 -4.50 -3.68 1.00
CA THR A 437 -5.57 -4.69 0.95
C THR A 437 -5.22 -5.86 0.02
N ALA A 438 -4.78 -5.55 -1.20
CA ALA A 438 -4.33 -6.58 -2.16
C ALA A 438 -3.14 -7.40 -1.65
N LEU A 439 -2.20 -6.76 -0.95
CA LEU A 439 -1.03 -7.42 -0.38
C LEU A 439 -1.43 -8.36 0.78
N ILE A 440 -2.33 -7.92 1.66
CA ILE A 440 -2.87 -8.71 2.76
C ILE A 440 -3.61 -9.94 2.23
N ASP A 441 -4.51 -9.76 1.27
CA ASP A 441 -5.29 -10.84 0.67
C ASP A 441 -4.38 -11.87 -0.01
N MET A 442 -3.39 -11.40 -0.76
CA MET A 442 -2.41 -12.27 -1.41
C MET A 442 -1.63 -13.10 -0.38
N TRP A 443 -1.14 -12.49 0.70
CA TRP A 443 -0.41 -13.22 1.75
C TRP A 443 -1.32 -14.19 2.52
N ALA A 444 -2.56 -13.77 2.84
CA ALA A 444 -3.52 -14.63 3.51
C ALA A 444 -3.81 -15.90 2.70
N GLU A 445 -3.99 -15.78 1.39
CA GLU A 445 -4.23 -16.91 0.50
C GLU A 445 -2.98 -17.78 0.28
N LEU A 446 -1.81 -17.17 0.04
CA LEU A 446 -0.56 -17.92 -0.25
C LEU A 446 -0.06 -18.72 0.95
N TYR A 447 -0.14 -18.15 2.15
CA TYR A 447 0.42 -18.76 3.38
C TYR A 447 -0.66 -19.36 4.28
N LYS A 448 -1.94 -19.30 3.86
CA LYS A 448 -3.10 -19.76 4.65
C LYS A 448 -3.11 -19.14 6.04
N LEU A 449 -2.85 -17.83 6.08
CA LEU A 449 -2.88 -17.06 7.30
C LEU A 449 -4.30 -16.98 7.83
N ASP A 450 -4.45 -16.57 9.08
CA ASP A 450 -5.75 -16.47 9.74
C ASP A 450 -6.80 -15.76 8.87
N LYS A 451 -8.06 -16.23 8.93
CA LYS A 451 -9.16 -15.75 8.06
C LYS A 451 -9.47 -14.25 8.19
N ASN A 452 -8.92 -13.59 9.21
CA ASN A 452 -9.14 -12.18 9.50
C ASN A 452 -7.96 -11.28 9.06
N GLY A 453 -6.92 -11.86 8.43
CA GLY A 453 -5.76 -11.12 7.91
C GLY A 453 -4.82 -10.54 8.98
N VAL A 454 -4.98 -10.91 10.25
CA VAL A 454 -4.22 -10.32 11.37
C VAL A 454 -2.74 -10.66 11.27
N GLN A 455 -2.39 -11.88 10.88
CA GLN A 455 -1.00 -12.29 10.70
C GLN A 455 -0.35 -11.59 9.51
N ALA A 456 -1.06 -11.43 8.39
CA ALA A 456 -0.58 -10.68 7.23
C ALA A 456 -0.31 -9.20 7.59
N ILE A 457 -1.19 -8.58 8.36
CA ILE A 457 -1.02 -7.22 8.90
C ILE A 457 0.16 -7.16 9.87
N SER A 458 0.33 -8.16 10.74
CA SER A 458 1.48 -8.25 11.64
C SER A 458 2.80 -8.31 10.86
N ASN A 459 2.86 -9.12 9.79
CA ASN A 459 4.03 -9.21 8.92
C ASN A 459 4.29 -7.87 8.21
N LEU A 460 3.24 -7.20 7.71
CA LEU A 460 3.34 -5.87 7.11
C LEU A 460 4.00 -4.86 8.07
N HIS A 461 3.50 -4.78 9.31
CA HIS A 461 4.04 -3.89 10.33
C HIS A 461 5.47 -4.27 10.72
N LYS A 462 5.78 -5.56 10.82
CA LYS A 462 7.13 -6.04 11.11
C LYS A 462 8.13 -5.62 10.03
N LEU A 463 7.77 -5.78 8.75
CA LEU A 463 8.59 -5.35 7.62
C LEU A 463 8.73 -3.82 7.59
N SER A 464 7.66 -3.07 7.88
CA SER A 464 7.72 -1.61 7.99
C SER A 464 8.64 -1.15 9.12
N LEU A 465 8.57 -1.79 10.30
CA LEU A 465 9.41 -1.47 11.45
C LEU A 465 10.90 -1.68 11.15
N GLN A 466 11.23 -2.68 10.34
CA GLN A 466 12.60 -2.94 9.89
C GLN A 466 13.02 -2.08 8.69
N ASN A 467 12.20 -1.11 8.26
CA ASN A 467 12.43 -0.26 7.10
C ASN A 467 12.61 -1.05 5.79
N LEU A 468 12.03 -2.26 5.70
CA LEU A 468 12.05 -3.10 4.50
C LEU A 468 10.98 -2.71 3.47
N LEU A 469 10.00 -1.92 3.92
CA LEU A 469 8.97 -1.28 3.12
C LEU A 469 8.52 0.00 3.82
N LYS A 470 7.87 0.92 3.09
CA LYS A 470 7.22 2.10 3.65
C LYS A 470 5.71 1.93 3.55
N LEU A 471 5.05 1.80 4.69
CA LEU A 471 3.59 1.84 4.80
C LEU A 471 3.12 3.30 4.81
N VAL A 472 2.22 3.67 3.90
CA VAL A 472 1.63 5.01 3.83
C VAL A 472 0.12 4.90 4.00
N VAL A 473 -0.40 5.58 5.03
CA VAL A 473 -1.83 5.67 5.33
C VAL A 473 -2.28 7.10 5.07
N THR A 474 -3.21 7.29 4.13
CA THR A 474 -3.65 8.63 3.70
C THR A 474 -4.68 9.27 4.64
N ARG A 475 -5.40 8.46 5.42
CA ARG A 475 -6.46 8.93 6.32
C ARG A 475 -5.94 9.06 7.75
N LYS A 476 -5.94 10.28 8.30
CA LYS A 476 -5.49 10.56 9.67
C LYS A 476 -6.56 10.34 10.76
N ASP A 477 -7.84 10.21 10.38
CA ASP A 477 -8.99 10.30 11.31
C ASP A 477 -9.88 9.03 11.38
N ALA A 478 -9.35 7.83 11.08
CA ALA A 478 -10.13 6.62 11.27
C ALA A 478 -10.13 6.21 12.76
N THR A 479 -11.22 6.50 13.47
CA THR A 479 -11.54 5.83 14.74
C THR A 479 -11.58 4.33 14.50
N GLU A 480 -10.82 3.58 15.30
CA GLU A 480 -10.67 2.13 15.26
C GLU A 480 -12.03 1.43 15.02
N VAL A 481 -12.09 0.58 13.98
CA VAL A 481 -12.70 -0.77 13.94
C VAL A 481 -13.12 -1.22 12.51
N ASP A 482 -13.17 -0.36 11.48
CA ASP A 482 -13.41 -0.85 10.09
C ASP A 482 -12.82 0.06 8.99
N GLY A 483 -12.16 -0.50 7.97
CA GLY A 483 -11.65 0.22 6.79
C GLY A 483 -10.29 0.94 6.89
N TYR A 484 -9.43 0.60 7.86
CA TYR A 484 -8.15 1.31 8.09
C TYR A 484 -7.17 1.28 6.91
N TYR A 485 -7.18 0.21 6.10
CA TYR A 485 -6.21 0.02 5.01
C TYR A 485 -6.75 0.25 3.60
N ASP A 486 -8.02 0.62 3.44
CA ASP A 486 -8.65 0.75 2.12
C ASP A 486 -7.99 1.85 1.26
N GLU A 487 -7.40 2.86 1.91
CA GLU A 487 -6.63 3.92 1.25
C GLU A 487 -5.13 3.86 1.58
N ALA A 488 -4.65 2.73 2.12
CA ALA A 488 -3.25 2.55 2.45
C ALA A 488 -2.48 1.86 1.32
N PHE A 489 -1.23 2.26 1.13
CA PHE A 489 -0.34 1.66 0.14
C PHE A 489 1.06 1.45 0.69
N VAL A 490 1.75 0.47 0.10
CA VAL A 490 3.15 0.16 0.35
C VAL A 490 4.01 0.71 -0.79
N LEU A 491 5.16 1.26 -0.42
CA LEU A 491 6.27 1.54 -1.32
C LEU A 491 7.47 0.70 -0.91
N GLN A 492 8.19 0.15 -1.88
CA GLN A 492 9.44 -0.58 -1.64
C GLN A 492 10.60 0.13 -2.34
N HIS A 493 11.73 0.27 -1.64
CA HIS A 493 12.95 0.84 -2.21
C HIS A 493 13.52 -0.09 -3.30
N ASP A 494 14.02 0.48 -4.40
CA ASP A 494 14.58 -0.25 -5.55
C ASP A 494 15.60 -1.36 -5.18
N LEU A 495 16.57 -1.06 -4.31
CA LEU A 495 17.58 -2.01 -3.82
C LEU A 495 16.98 -3.13 -2.95
N LEU A 496 15.92 -2.86 -2.21
CA LEU A 496 15.23 -3.88 -1.41
C LEU A 496 14.41 -4.79 -2.31
N ARG A 497 13.81 -4.23 -3.36
CA ARG A 497 13.16 -5.00 -4.42
C ARG A 497 14.17 -5.87 -5.17
N ASP A 498 15.32 -5.31 -5.56
CA ASP A 498 16.42 -6.05 -6.18
C ASP A 498 16.91 -7.20 -5.28
N LEU A 499 17.01 -6.96 -3.97
CA LEU A 499 17.36 -8.00 -2.99
C LEU A 499 16.28 -9.09 -2.92
N ALA A 500 15.00 -8.73 -2.84
CA ALA A 500 13.88 -9.67 -2.84
C ALA A 500 13.88 -10.55 -4.11
N MET A 501 14.10 -9.95 -5.28
CA MET A 501 14.24 -10.66 -6.56
C MET A 501 15.47 -11.57 -6.55
N HIS A 502 16.61 -11.10 -6.03
CA HIS A 502 17.83 -11.89 -5.93
C HIS A 502 17.63 -13.13 -5.06
N GLN A 503 17.02 -12.97 -3.87
CA GLN A 503 16.69 -14.09 -2.98
C GLN A 503 15.72 -15.08 -3.65
N SER A 504 14.74 -14.58 -4.41
CA SER A 504 13.77 -15.40 -5.13
C SER A 504 14.34 -16.16 -6.33
N SER A 505 15.56 -15.84 -6.75
CA SER A 505 16.20 -16.34 -7.97
C SER A 505 17.39 -17.29 -7.73
N GLN A 506 17.67 -17.64 -6.46
CA GLN A 506 18.81 -18.50 -6.10
C GLN A 506 18.67 -19.92 -6.66
N GLU A 507 17.43 -20.44 -6.70
CA GLU A 507 17.14 -21.77 -7.24
C GLU A 507 17.01 -21.75 -8.78
N PRO A 508 17.20 -22.91 -9.45
CA PRO A 508 16.87 -23.09 -10.85
C PRO A 508 15.42 -22.68 -11.13
N MET A 509 15.14 -22.13 -12.33
CA MET A 509 13.86 -21.49 -12.64
C MET A 509 12.63 -22.39 -12.40
N GLU A 510 12.76 -23.69 -12.65
CA GLU A 510 11.75 -24.72 -12.47
C GLU A 510 11.35 -24.91 -11.00
N GLN A 511 12.29 -24.63 -10.09
CA GLN A 511 12.13 -24.80 -8.65
C GLN A 511 11.76 -23.50 -7.94
N ARG A 512 11.71 -22.38 -8.66
CA ARG A 512 11.35 -21.08 -8.08
C ARG A 512 9.87 -21.03 -7.73
N GLU A 513 9.60 -20.62 -6.50
CA GLU A 513 8.23 -20.35 -6.03
C GLU A 513 7.65 -19.06 -6.61
N ARG A 514 8.52 -18.13 -7.04
CA ARG A 514 8.14 -16.85 -7.65
C ARG A 514 8.72 -16.75 -9.05
N LEU A 515 7.87 -16.56 -10.04
CA LEU A 515 8.27 -16.28 -11.41
C LEU A 515 7.98 -14.82 -11.73
N ILE A 516 9.04 -14.06 -11.97
CA ILE A 516 8.96 -12.65 -12.34
C ILE A 516 9.41 -12.53 -13.79
N LEU A 517 8.47 -12.20 -14.66
CA LEU A 517 8.68 -12.07 -16.10
C LEU A 517 8.54 -10.61 -16.49
N ASP A 518 9.60 -10.03 -17.05
CA ASP A 518 9.59 -8.69 -17.62
C ASP A 518 9.62 -8.81 -19.15
N LEU A 519 8.46 -8.60 -19.76
CA LEU A 519 8.23 -8.73 -21.19
C LEU A 519 8.30 -7.34 -21.82
N SER A 520 9.52 -6.87 -22.08
CA SER A 520 9.75 -5.63 -22.83
C SER A 520 10.01 -5.91 -24.31
N GLY A 521 9.13 -5.43 -25.20
CA GLY A 521 9.22 -5.64 -26.65
C GLY A 521 8.84 -7.06 -27.10
N ASN A 522 9.18 -7.45 -28.33
CA ASN A 522 8.83 -8.77 -28.90
C ASN A 522 9.69 -9.95 -28.41
N LYS A 523 10.43 -9.79 -27.31
CA LYS A 523 11.34 -10.82 -26.79
C LYS A 523 10.64 -11.61 -25.69
N LEU A 524 9.91 -12.64 -26.09
CA LEU A 524 9.46 -13.68 -25.15
C LEU A 524 10.65 -14.56 -24.76
N PRO A 525 10.68 -15.13 -23.55
CA PRO A 525 11.71 -16.09 -23.17
C PRO A 525 11.76 -17.28 -24.16
N GLU A 526 12.94 -17.79 -24.49
CA GLU A 526 13.10 -18.86 -25.50
C GLU A 526 12.29 -20.12 -25.15
N TRP A 527 12.27 -20.48 -23.87
CA TRP A 527 11.47 -21.59 -23.32
C TRP A 527 9.95 -21.38 -23.44
N TRP A 528 9.47 -20.16 -23.68
CA TRP A 528 8.06 -19.85 -23.93
C TRP A 528 7.61 -20.32 -25.32
N THR A 529 8.55 -20.47 -26.25
CA THR A 529 8.33 -20.93 -27.62
C THR A 529 8.70 -22.40 -27.85
N GLU A 530 9.41 -23.03 -26.90
CA GLU A 530 9.76 -24.45 -26.98
C GLU A 530 8.58 -25.35 -26.55
N GLU A 531 8.23 -26.36 -27.34
CA GLU A 531 7.17 -27.36 -27.02
C GLU A 531 7.52 -28.31 -25.85
N LYS A 532 8.51 -27.95 -25.01
CA LYS A 532 8.85 -28.74 -23.82
C LYS A 532 7.85 -28.46 -22.71
N GLN A 533 7.25 -29.52 -22.16
CA GLN A 533 6.47 -29.45 -20.92
C GLN A 533 7.41 -29.14 -19.75
N LEU A 534 7.72 -27.86 -19.55
CA LEU A 534 8.37 -27.39 -18.33
C LEU A 534 7.31 -27.28 -17.23
N CYS A 535 7.51 -28.04 -16.15
CA CYS A 535 6.72 -27.89 -14.92
C CYS A 535 7.42 -26.88 -14.02
N PHE A 536 6.70 -25.84 -13.59
CA PHE A 536 7.20 -24.85 -12.65
C PHE A 536 6.54 -25.05 -11.28
N ASN A 537 7.32 -24.95 -10.21
CA ASN A 537 6.83 -24.95 -8.84
C ASN A 537 6.35 -23.57 -8.37
N ALA A 538 5.98 -22.70 -9.30
CA ALA A 538 5.61 -21.33 -9.03
C ALA A 538 4.24 -21.24 -8.34
N ARG A 539 4.19 -20.53 -7.22
CA ARG A 539 2.95 -20.13 -6.53
C ARG A 539 2.58 -18.67 -6.82
N LEU A 540 3.54 -17.85 -7.23
CA LEU A 540 3.34 -16.45 -7.57
C LEU A 540 3.91 -16.19 -8.96
N LEU A 541 3.08 -15.62 -9.84
CA LEU A 541 3.48 -15.19 -11.18
C LEU A 541 3.28 -13.68 -11.30
N SER A 542 4.38 -12.97 -11.53
CA SER A 542 4.39 -11.56 -11.90
C SER A 542 4.73 -11.42 -13.37
N ILE A 543 3.85 -10.74 -14.11
CA ILE A 543 4.12 -10.36 -15.49
C ILE A 543 4.07 -8.83 -15.59
N SER A 544 5.22 -8.26 -15.96
CA SER A 544 5.35 -6.87 -16.38
C SER A 544 5.42 -6.84 -17.90
N THR A 545 4.55 -6.07 -18.55
CA THR A 545 4.61 -5.87 -20.01
C THR A 545 4.96 -4.42 -20.32
N GLY A 546 6.08 -4.19 -21.00
CA GLY A 546 6.32 -2.93 -21.69
C GLY A 546 5.68 -3.00 -23.08
N LEU A 547 4.69 -2.16 -23.38
CA LEU A 547 3.95 -2.06 -24.66
C LEU A 547 4.17 -3.25 -25.61
N LEU A 548 3.60 -4.41 -25.28
CA LEU A 548 3.57 -5.52 -26.22
C LEU A 548 2.58 -5.14 -27.32
N SER A 549 3.08 -4.90 -28.54
CA SER A 549 2.26 -4.97 -29.75
C SER A 549 1.97 -6.44 -30.09
N LEU A 550 1.42 -7.20 -29.14
CA LEU A 550 0.57 -8.32 -29.53
C LEU A 550 -0.62 -7.70 -30.26
N ARG A 551 -1.11 -8.31 -31.34
CA ARG A 551 -2.28 -7.84 -32.12
C ARG A 551 -3.57 -7.91 -31.28
N LEU A 552 -3.62 -7.13 -30.23
CA LEU A 552 -4.73 -6.87 -29.35
C LEU A 552 -4.88 -5.34 -29.42
N GLN A 553 -5.74 -4.87 -30.33
CA GLN A 553 -6.17 -3.48 -30.33
C GLN A 553 -7.62 -3.39 -29.82
N PRO A 554 -8.02 -2.28 -29.16
CA PRO A 554 -7.25 -1.07 -28.89
C PRO A 554 -7.19 -0.74 -27.39
N THR A 555 -5.99 -0.74 -26.80
CA THR A 555 -5.50 0.34 -25.92
C THR A 555 -4.07 -0.01 -25.48
N ASN A 556 -3.18 0.97 -25.59
CA ASN A 556 -1.81 0.95 -25.07
C ASN A 556 -1.85 0.94 -23.52
N LEU A 557 -2.26 -0.17 -22.91
CA LEU A 557 -2.29 -0.39 -21.46
C LEU A 557 -1.05 -1.20 -21.05
N LEU A 558 -0.33 -0.74 -20.02
CA LEU A 558 0.50 -1.68 -19.26
C LEU A 558 -0.44 -2.56 -18.46
N LEU A 559 -0.33 -3.87 -18.69
CA LEU A 559 -1.03 -4.88 -17.91
C LEU A 559 -0.03 -5.45 -16.91
N PHE A 560 -0.36 -5.32 -15.63
CA PHE A 560 0.39 -5.91 -14.53
C PHE A 560 -0.52 -6.91 -13.82
N PHE A 561 -0.05 -8.15 -13.74
CA PHE A 561 -0.74 -9.19 -13.00
C PHE A 561 0.24 -9.80 -12.02
N VAL A 562 -0.12 -9.73 -10.74
CA VAL A 562 0.45 -10.56 -9.68
C VAL A 562 -0.65 -11.52 -9.28
N LEU A 563 -0.52 -12.78 -9.72
CA LEU A 563 -1.56 -13.78 -9.52
C LEU A 563 -1.05 -14.88 -8.58
N PRO A 564 -1.73 -15.13 -7.45
CA PRO A 564 -1.54 -16.38 -6.71
C PRO A 564 -2.04 -17.53 -7.58
N ILE A 565 -1.22 -18.56 -7.75
CA ILE A 565 -1.58 -19.75 -8.54
C ILE A 565 -2.19 -20.78 -7.60
N PRO A 566 -3.47 -21.15 -7.75
CA PRO A 566 -4.06 -22.23 -6.97
C PRO A 566 -3.33 -23.55 -7.25
N SER A 567 -3.09 -24.34 -6.21
CA SER A 567 -2.31 -25.59 -6.29
C SER A 567 -2.85 -26.63 -7.31
N HIS A 568 -4.12 -26.55 -7.68
CA HIS A 568 -4.76 -27.41 -8.68
C HIS A 568 -4.61 -26.92 -10.13
N LEU A 569 -4.11 -25.69 -10.35
CA LEU A 569 -3.90 -25.09 -11.68
C LEU A 569 -2.43 -25.09 -12.11
N ILE A 570 -1.50 -25.56 -11.29
CA ILE A 570 -0.04 -25.60 -11.54
C ILE A 570 0.30 -26.29 -12.88
N GLY A 571 -0.52 -27.25 -13.35
CA GLY A 571 -0.35 -27.90 -14.66
C GLY A 571 -0.94 -27.16 -15.88
N TYR A 572 -1.76 -26.11 -15.68
CA TYR A 572 -2.52 -25.45 -16.75
C TYR A 572 -1.93 -24.12 -17.23
N PHE A 573 -0.98 -23.53 -16.50
CA PHE A 573 -0.33 -22.27 -16.85
C PHE A 573 0.64 -22.39 -18.05
N CYS A 574 0.92 -23.60 -18.53
CA CYS A 574 1.88 -23.89 -19.59
C CYS A 574 1.31 -23.84 -21.03
N ARG A 575 0.29 -23.01 -21.31
CA ARG A 575 -0.18 -22.77 -22.69
C ARG A 575 -0.48 -21.29 -22.96
N PRO A 576 0.02 -20.70 -24.07
CA PRO A 576 -0.21 -19.30 -24.45
C PRO A 576 -1.70 -18.89 -24.44
N ASN A 577 -2.60 -19.81 -24.83
CA ASN A 577 -4.04 -19.56 -24.93
C ASN A 577 -4.76 -19.53 -23.57
N VAL A 578 -4.21 -20.12 -22.51
CA VAL A 578 -4.83 -20.15 -21.17
C VAL A 578 -4.50 -18.86 -20.42
N LEU A 579 -3.25 -18.40 -20.54
CA LEU A 579 -2.83 -17.12 -19.98
C LEU A 579 -3.49 -15.93 -20.69
N LEU A 580 -3.62 -15.97 -22.02
CA LEU A 580 -4.37 -14.94 -22.77
C LEU A 580 -5.83 -14.82 -22.31
N LYS A 581 -6.47 -15.96 -21.97
CA LYS A 581 -7.84 -15.97 -21.45
C LYS A 581 -7.94 -15.39 -20.04
N LEU A 582 -6.97 -15.65 -19.16
CA LEU A 582 -6.92 -15.06 -17.82
C LEU A 582 -6.67 -13.55 -17.87
N VAL A 583 -5.77 -13.10 -18.73
CA VAL A 583 -5.51 -11.67 -18.99
C VAL A 583 -6.76 -10.98 -19.55
N GLN A 584 -7.46 -11.60 -20.51
CA GLN A 584 -8.71 -11.06 -21.05
C GLN A 584 -9.85 -11.02 -20.02
N HIS A 585 -9.96 -12.01 -19.14
CA HIS A 585 -10.97 -12.03 -18.09
C HIS A 585 -10.76 -11.01 -16.99
N ALA A 586 -9.50 -10.67 -16.67
CA ALA A 586 -9.17 -9.66 -15.68
C ALA A 586 -9.20 -8.22 -16.24
N SER A 587 -9.36 -8.06 -17.56
CA SER A 587 -9.46 -6.76 -18.25
C SER A 587 -10.90 -6.33 -18.55
N ALA A 588 -11.89 -7.15 -18.20
CA ALA A 588 -13.33 -6.91 -18.35
C ALA A 588 -13.96 -6.74 -16.97
#